data_AF-A0A7X7PCR2-F1
#
_entry.id   AF-A0A7X7PCR2-F1
#
_cell.length_a   1.000
_cell.length_b   1.000
_cell.length_c   1.000
_cell.angle_alpha   90.00
_cell.angle_beta   90.00
_cell.angle_gamma   90.00
#
_symmetry.space_group_name_H-M   'P 1'
#
loop_
_entity.id
_entity.type
_entity.pdbx_description
1 polymer ?
#
loop_
_entity_poly.entity_id
_entity_poly.type
_entity_poly.pdbx_seq_one_letter_code
_entity_poly.pdbx_strand_id
1 'polypeptide(L)'
;MQNSNLAKLSEAGVSVWLDDLSRERIESGNLAELIATRSVVGVTTNPAIFQAALSKGNSYDAQVRELAAAGADVDGAITAITTDDVRSACDVLAATFDATGGLDGRVSIEVDPRFAHDTDKTVAQAIELWNVVDRPNLYIKIPATDAGLPAITQVLAAGISVNVTLIFSVQRYEQVITAYLDGLAAAKEAGHDLAGIHSVASFFVSRVDTEIDARLEAIGSDEALALRGKAGLANARLAYVAYKQAF
;
A
#
# COMPACT_ATOMS: atom_id res chain seq x y z
N MET A 1 -13.05 -16.34 -17.55
CA MET A 1 -14.23 -15.84 -16.80
C MET A 1 -13.74 -15.38 -15.43
N GLN A 2 -14.32 -14.30 -14.91
CA GLN A 2 -13.98 -13.78 -13.58
C GLN A 2 -14.47 -14.70 -12.46
N ASN A 3 -13.78 -14.70 -11.32
CA ASN A 3 -14.23 -15.36 -10.10
C ASN A 3 -15.53 -14.70 -9.61
N SER A 4 -16.59 -15.48 -9.43
CA SER A 4 -17.93 -14.97 -9.15
C SER A 4 -18.05 -14.21 -7.82
N ASN A 5 -17.28 -14.58 -6.79
CA ASN A 5 -17.36 -13.90 -5.50
C ASN A 5 -16.62 -12.56 -5.53
N LEU A 6 -15.45 -12.51 -6.16
CA LEU A 6 -14.67 -11.28 -6.31
C LEU A 6 -15.35 -10.30 -7.27
N ALA A 7 -16.00 -10.80 -8.32
CA ALA A 7 -16.83 -9.99 -9.21
C ALA A 7 -17.99 -9.33 -8.43
N LYS A 8 -18.73 -10.07 -7.62
CA LYS A 8 -19.80 -9.51 -6.77
C LYS A 8 -19.29 -8.46 -5.78
N LEU A 9 -18.08 -8.63 -5.24
CA LEU A 9 -17.45 -7.66 -4.37
C LEU A 9 -17.11 -6.36 -5.12
N SER A 10 -16.58 -6.49 -6.34
CA SER A 10 -16.28 -5.37 -7.22
C SER A 10 -17.56 -4.62 -7.64
N GLU A 11 -18.63 -5.35 -7.99
CA GLU A 11 -19.95 -4.79 -8.28
C GLU A 11 -20.56 -4.04 -7.09
N ALA A 12 -20.21 -4.42 -5.87
CA ALA A 12 -20.60 -3.72 -4.64
C ALA A 12 -19.74 -2.47 -4.34
N GLY A 13 -18.81 -2.11 -5.23
CA GLY A 13 -17.96 -0.92 -5.11
C GLY A 13 -16.67 -1.13 -4.31
N VAL A 14 -16.21 -2.38 -4.15
CA VAL A 14 -14.96 -2.70 -3.44
C VAL A 14 -13.92 -3.25 -4.41
N SER A 15 -12.88 -2.48 -4.67
CA SER A 15 -11.74 -2.89 -5.50
C SER A 15 -10.91 -3.98 -4.81
N VAL A 16 -10.56 -5.03 -5.57
CA VAL A 16 -9.79 -6.17 -5.06
C VAL A 16 -8.32 -5.99 -5.41
N TRP A 17 -7.48 -5.85 -4.40
CA TRP A 17 -6.03 -5.70 -4.58
C TRP A 17 -5.30 -6.94 -4.05
N LEU A 18 -4.17 -7.26 -4.68
CA LEU A 18 -3.30 -8.36 -4.27
C LEU A 18 -2.23 -7.85 -3.29
N ASP A 19 -2.15 -8.44 -2.10
CA ASP A 19 -1.09 -8.13 -1.11
C ASP A 19 0.10 -9.08 -1.24
N ASP A 20 0.69 -9.09 -2.44
CA ASP A 20 1.88 -9.88 -2.80
C ASP A 20 2.44 -9.39 -4.14
N LEU A 21 3.77 -9.44 -4.30
CA LEU A 21 4.44 -9.21 -5.58
C LEU A 21 5.78 -9.96 -5.61
N SER A 22 6.04 -10.62 -6.73
CA SER A 22 7.34 -11.21 -7.03
C SER A 22 7.62 -11.12 -8.53
N ARG A 23 8.89 -11.06 -8.90
CA ARG A 23 9.33 -11.17 -10.29
C ARG A 23 8.75 -12.36 -11.02
N GLU A 24 8.75 -13.53 -10.39
CA GLU A 24 8.19 -14.75 -10.96
C GLU A 24 6.71 -14.58 -11.32
N ARG A 25 5.92 -13.92 -10.46
CA ARG A 25 4.49 -13.65 -10.71
C ARG A 25 4.29 -12.73 -11.91
N ILE A 26 5.18 -11.77 -12.11
CA ILE A 26 5.13 -10.84 -13.25
C ILE A 26 5.53 -11.58 -14.54
N GLU A 27 6.72 -12.18 -14.56
CA GLU A 27 7.32 -12.81 -15.75
C GLU A 27 6.56 -14.03 -16.24
N SER A 28 5.97 -14.82 -15.33
CA SER A 28 5.11 -15.96 -15.71
C SER A 28 3.76 -15.55 -16.31
N GLY A 29 3.41 -14.26 -16.27
CA GLY A 29 2.10 -13.75 -16.67
C GLY A 29 1.00 -13.99 -15.62
N ASN A 30 1.33 -14.51 -14.44
CA ASN A 30 0.34 -14.80 -13.42
C ASN A 30 -0.36 -13.54 -12.90
N LEU A 31 0.32 -12.39 -12.76
CA LEU A 31 -0.34 -11.14 -12.40
C LEU A 31 -1.43 -10.75 -13.42
N ALA A 32 -1.12 -10.86 -14.71
CA ALA A 32 -2.08 -10.61 -15.78
C ALA A 32 -3.26 -11.60 -15.75
N GLU A 33 -3.00 -12.88 -15.43
CA GLU A 33 -4.04 -13.88 -15.23
C GLU A 33 -4.97 -13.51 -14.05
N LEU A 34 -4.43 -13.03 -12.94
CA LEU A 34 -5.22 -12.60 -11.78
C LEU A 34 -6.11 -11.40 -12.10
N ILE A 35 -5.63 -10.45 -12.90
CA ILE A 35 -6.45 -9.33 -13.41
C ILE A 35 -7.60 -9.89 -14.27
N ALA A 36 -7.29 -10.80 -15.21
CA ALA A 36 -8.25 -11.36 -16.16
C ALA A 36 -9.26 -12.35 -15.54
N THR A 37 -8.95 -12.95 -14.40
CA THR A 37 -9.75 -14.06 -13.83
C THR A 37 -10.16 -13.90 -12.38
N ARG A 38 -9.55 -12.98 -11.62
CA ARG A 38 -9.79 -12.80 -10.17
C ARG A 38 -10.16 -11.37 -9.79
N SER A 39 -10.49 -10.51 -10.76
CA SER A 39 -10.92 -9.12 -10.53
C SER A 39 -9.88 -8.29 -9.77
N VAL A 40 -8.60 -8.70 -9.83
CA VAL A 40 -7.50 -7.95 -9.23
C VAL A 40 -7.28 -6.68 -10.03
N VAL A 41 -7.25 -5.54 -9.34
CA VAL A 41 -7.12 -4.21 -9.93
C VAL A 41 -6.04 -3.35 -9.25
N GLY A 42 -5.24 -3.93 -8.36
CA GLY A 42 -4.12 -3.25 -7.72
C GLY A 42 -3.22 -4.22 -6.97
N VAL A 43 -2.04 -3.76 -6.59
CA VAL A 43 -1.03 -4.56 -5.89
C VAL A 43 -0.40 -3.75 -4.76
N THR A 44 -0.15 -4.40 -3.62
CA THR A 44 0.67 -3.85 -2.54
C THR A 44 1.91 -4.69 -2.31
N THR A 45 3.01 -4.01 -1.99
CA THR A 45 4.23 -4.63 -1.49
C THR A 45 4.49 -4.20 -0.04
N ASN A 46 5.43 -4.88 0.58
CA ASN A 46 6.05 -4.53 1.86
C ASN A 46 7.40 -5.27 1.96
N PRO A 47 8.27 -4.90 2.92
CA PRO A 47 9.59 -5.52 3.05
C PRO A 47 9.55 -7.05 3.25
N ALA A 48 8.55 -7.59 3.94
CA ALA A 48 8.44 -9.03 4.16
C ALA A 48 8.07 -9.80 2.87
N ILE A 49 7.24 -9.21 2.01
CA ILE A 49 6.93 -9.74 0.67
C ILE A 49 8.21 -9.85 -0.15
N PHE A 50 8.99 -8.76 -0.24
CA PHE A 50 10.23 -8.77 -1.01
C PHE A 50 11.30 -9.69 -0.41
N GLN A 51 11.44 -9.71 0.92
CA GLN A 51 12.35 -10.65 1.58
C GLN A 51 11.99 -12.10 1.21
N ALA A 52 10.71 -12.46 1.26
CA ALA A 52 10.26 -13.80 0.92
C ALA A 52 10.49 -14.13 -0.56
N ALA A 53 10.28 -13.16 -1.46
CA ALA A 53 10.50 -13.33 -2.88
C ALA A 53 12.00 -13.49 -3.22
N LEU A 54 12.86 -12.62 -2.68
CA LEU A 54 14.31 -12.65 -2.87
C LEU A 54 14.96 -13.92 -2.30
N SER A 55 14.40 -14.45 -1.20
CA SER A 55 14.95 -15.65 -0.55
C SER A 55 14.50 -16.95 -1.22
N LYS A 56 13.65 -16.91 -2.25
CA LYS A 56 13.04 -18.09 -2.87
C LYS A 56 13.26 -18.10 -4.38
N GLY A 57 13.74 -19.24 -4.88
CA GLY A 57 13.96 -19.45 -6.31
C GLY A 57 15.17 -18.68 -6.85
N ASN A 58 15.28 -18.61 -8.18
CA ASN A 58 16.44 -18.07 -8.89
C ASN A 58 16.08 -16.88 -9.79
N SER A 59 14.87 -16.31 -9.65
CA SER A 59 14.37 -15.23 -10.53
C SER A 59 15.18 -13.93 -10.40
N TYR A 60 15.83 -13.71 -9.25
CA TYR A 60 16.63 -12.51 -8.97
C TYR A 60 18.13 -12.70 -9.23
N ASP A 61 18.59 -13.94 -9.42
CA ASP A 61 20.01 -14.31 -9.51
C ASP A 61 20.80 -13.50 -10.53
N ALA A 62 20.23 -13.29 -11.71
CA ALA A 62 20.90 -12.58 -12.79
C ALA A 62 21.16 -11.12 -12.41
N GLN A 63 20.14 -10.43 -11.90
CA GLN A 63 20.25 -9.04 -11.50
C GLN A 63 21.13 -8.86 -10.27
N VAL A 64 21.05 -9.77 -9.29
CA VAL A 64 21.95 -9.74 -8.11
C VAL A 64 23.41 -9.84 -8.55
N ARG A 65 23.74 -10.73 -9.51
CA ARG A 65 25.10 -10.84 -10.05
C ARG A 65 25.53 -9.57 -10.79
N GLU A 66 24.64 -8.98 -11.58
CA GLU A 66 24.90 -7.72 -12.30
C GLU A 66 25.18 -6.57 -11.34
N LEU A 67 24.32 -6.36 -10.34
CA LEU A 67 24.47 -5.31 -9.33
C LEU A 67 25.74 -5.51 -8.48
N ALA A 68 26.05 -6.75 -8.11
CA ALA A 68 27.29 -7.07 -7.42
C ALA A 68 28.53 -6.76 -8.27
N ALA A 69 28.49 -7.09 -9.57
CA ALA A 69 29.58 -6.77 -10.50
C ALA A 69 29.74 -5.26 -10.73
N ALA A 70 28.65 -4.50 -10.64
CA ALA A 70 28.65 -3.04 -10.70
C ALA A 70 29.08 -2.37 -9.37
N GLY A 71 29.30 -3.14 -8.30
CA GLY A 71 29.72 -2.64 -7.00
C GLY A 71 28.62 -2.01 -6.16
N ALA A 72 27.35 -2.34 -6.42
CA ALA A 72 26.23 -1.89 -5.60
C ALA A 72 26.37 -2.43 -4.17
N ASP A 73 26.03 -1.60 -3.19
CA ASP A 73 25.84 -2.05 -1.81
C ASP A 73 24.48 -2.73 -1.65
N VAL A 74 24.22 -3.27 -0.46
CA VAL A 74 22.99 -4.03 -0.17
C VAL A 74 21.74 -3.16 -0.34
N ASP A 75 21.77 -1.94 0.21
CA ASP A 75 20.62 -1.04 0.17
C ASP A 75 20.33 -0.59 -1.28
N GLY A 76 21.37 -0.26 -2.05
CA GLY A 76 21.25 0.06 -3.47
C GLY A 76 20.74 -1.11 -4.31
N ALA A 77 21.20 -2.33 -4.03
CA ALA A 77 20.72 -3.52 -4.73
C ALA A 77 19.24 -3.81 -4.43
N ILE A 78 18.80 -3.67 -3.18
CA ILE A 78 17.39 -3.84 -2.79
C ILE A 78 16.52 -2.77 -3.47
N THR A 79 16.92 -1.50 -3.43
CA THR A 79 16.18 -0.43 -4.10
C THR A 79 16.05 -0.71 -5.60
N ALA A 80 17.13 -1.09 -6.28
CA ALA A 80 17.10 -1.39 -7.71
C ALA A 80 16.14 -2.55 -8.03
N ILE A 81 16.29 -3.68 -7.34
CA ILE A 81 15.47 -4.87 -7.61
C ILE A 81 13.98 -4.60 -7.35
N THR A 82 13.66 -3.98 -6.22
CA THR A 82 12.26 -3.77 -5.81
C THR A 82 11.57 -2.71 -6.68
N THR A 83 12.28 -1.66 -7.07
CA THR A 83 11.72 -0.63 -7.97
C THR A 83 11.53 -1.14 -9.40
N ASP A 84 12.40 -2.03 -9.90
CA ASP A 84 12.22 -2.67 -11.21
C ASP A 84 10.99 -3.58 -11.25
N ASP A 85 10.77 -4.39 -10.21
CA ASP A 85 9.58 -5.24 -10.09
C ASP A 85 8.31 -4.39 -9.98
N VAL A 86 8.32 -3.32 -9.18
CA VAL A 86 7.20 -2.40 -9.04
C VAL A 86 6.91 -1.68 -10.35
N ARG A 87 7.93 -1.21 -11.06
CA ARG A 87 7.77 -0.59 -12.40
C ARG A 87 7.13 -1.56 -13.38
N SER A 88 7.59 -2.81 -13.39
CA SER A 88 7.03 -3.85 -14.25
C SER A 88 5.57 -4.18 -13.89
N ALA A 89 5.23 -4.21 -12.60
CA ALA A 89 3.85 -4.39 -12.15
C ALA A 89 2.95 -3.20 -12.51
N CYS A 90 3.48 -1.97 -12.42
CA CYS A 90 2.79 -0.77 -12.90
C CYS A 90 2.47 -0.88 -14.39
N ASP A 91 3.40 -1.38 -15.21
CA ASP A 91 3.21 -1.58 -16.64
C ASP A 91 2.11 -2.63 -16.93
N VAL A 92 2.05 -3.72 -16.15
CA VAL A 92 0.98 -4.73 -16.25
C VAL A 92 -0.41 -4.15 -15.91
N LEU A 93 -0.48 -3.21 -14.97
CA LEU A 93 -1.74 -2.60 -14.50
C LEU A 93 -2.12 -1.30 -15.22
N ALA A 94 -1.30 -0.82 -16.17
CA ALA A 94 -1.50 0.44 -16.86
C ALA A 94 -2.88 0.54 -17.55
N ALA A 95 -3.32 -0.54 -18.21
CA ALA A 95 -4.64 -0.56 -18.86
C ALA A 95 -5.80 -0.41 -17.86
N THR A 96 -5.67 -0.98 -16.65
CA THR A 96 -6.66 -0.82 -15.57
C THR A 96 -6.63 0.59 -15.02
N PHE A 97 -5.44 1.17 -14.87
CA PHE A 97 -5.27 2.56 -14.43
C PHE A 97 -5.96 3.53 -15.40
N ASP A 98 -5.69 3.41 -16.70
CA ASP A 98 -6.31 4.26 -17.73
C ASP A 98 -7.83 4.08 -17.76
N ALA A 99 -8.32 2.84 -17.74
CA ALA A 99 -9.75 2.53 -17.81
C ALA A 99 -10.56 3.05 -16.61
N THR A 100 -9.90 3.28 -15.47
CA THR A 100 -10.55 3.74 -14.23
C THR A 100 -10.26 5.21 -13.91
N GLY A 101 -9.65 5.94 -14.85
CA GLY A 101 -9.26 7.35 -14.62
C GLY A 101 -8.32 7.50 -13.44
N GLY A 102 -7.47 6.51 -13.21
CA GLY A 102 -6.50 6.47 -12.12
C GLY A 102 -7.04 6.06 -10.76
N LEU A 103 -8.31 5.68 -10.63
CA LEU A 103 -8.83 5.18 -9.35
C LEU A 103 -8.15 3.87 -8.93
N ASP A 104 -8.06 2.91 -9.86
CA ASP A 104 -7.43 1.61 -9.68
C ASP A 104 -6.21 1.47 -10.61
N GLY A 105 -5.72 0.25 -10.80
CA GLY A 105 -4.50 -0.04 -11.56
C GLY A 105 -3.23 0.37 -10.82
N ARG A 106 -3.29 0.47 -9.49
CA ARG A 106 -2.23 1.03 -8.65
C ARG A 106 -1.29 -0.04 -8.11
N VAL A 107 -0.01 0.32 -7.94
CA VAL A 107 1.00 -0.53 -7.27
C VAL A 107 1.65 0.26 -6.14
N SER A 108 1.74 -0.32 -4.94
CA SER A 108 2.37 0.34 -3.80
C SER A 108 3.79 -0.17 -3.53
N ILE A 109 4.74 0.73 -3.32
CA ILE A 109 6.09 0.47 -2.78
C ILE A 109 6.27 1.18 -1.44
N GLU A 110 6.82 0.50 -0.44
CA GLU A 110 7.00 1.06 0.91
C GLU A 110 8.36 1.74 1.06
N VAL A 111 8.38 2.89 1.72
CA VAL A 111 9.63 3.49 2.22
C VAL A 111 10.31 2.55 3.21
N ASP A 112 11.59 2.78 3.48
CA ASP A 112 12.35 2.01 4.45
C ASP A 112 11.74 2.15 5.85
N PRO A 113 11.35 1.04 6.50
CA PRO A 113 10.78 1.08 7.84
C PRO A 113 11.69 1.71 8.89
N ARG A 114 13.01 1.74 8.67
CA ARG A 114 13.98 2.41 9.56
C ARG A 114 13.73 3.92 9.64
N PHE A 115 13.06 4.50 8.64
CA PHE A 115 12.73 5.93 8.58
C PHE A 115 11.33 6.25 9.12
N ALA A 116 10.57 5.26 9.63
CA ALA A 116 9.19 5.46 10.09
C ALA A 116 9.02 6.52 11.20
N HIS A 117 10.10 6.95 11.85
CA HIS A 117 10.10 8.00 12.88
C HIS A 117 10.93 9.24 12.48
N ASP A 118 11.27 9.38 11.19
CA ASP A 118 12.08 10.45 10.62
C ASP A 118 11.35 11.03 9.39
N THR A 119 10.67 12.17 9.58
CA THR A 119 9.84 12.80 8.55
C THR A 119 10.66 13.14 7.31
N ASP A 120 11.82 13.78 7.49
CA ASP A 120 12.61 14.31 6.38
C ASP A 120 13.20 13.16 5.53
N LYS A 121 13.69 12.10 6.17
CA LYS A 121 14.16 10.91 5.44
C LYS A 121 13.03 10.17 4.72
N THR A 122 11.86 10.09 5.34
CA THR A 122 10.67 9.49 4.70
C THR A 122 10.28 10.25 3.45
N VAL A 123 10.23 11.59 3.51
CA VAL A 123 9.90 12.44 2.36
C VAL A 123 10.96 12.30 1.27
N ALA A 124 12.24 12.39 1.64
CA ALA A 124 13.35 12.28 0.68
C ALA A 124 13.31 10.94 -0.08
N GLN A 125 13.12 9.83 0.63
CA GLN A 125 13.04 8.52 0.00
C GLN A 125 11.75 8.33 -0.81
N ALA A 126 10.61 8.88 -0.36
CA ALA A 126 9.38 8.83 -1.15
C ALA A 126 9.55 9.49 -2.52
N ILE A 127 10.22 10.65 -2.56
CA ILE A 127 10.53 11.37 -3.81
C ILE A 127 11.53 10.57 -4.67
N GLU A 128 12.56 9.98 -4.04
CA GLU A 128 13.51 9.10 -4.73
C GLU A 128 12.79 7.92 -5.40
N LEU A 129 11.98 7.16 -4.66
CA LEU A 129 11.25 6.01 -5.17
C LEU A 129 10.27 6.40 -6.29
N TRP A 130 9.58 7.53 -6.13
CA TRP A 130 8.68 8.05 -7.17
C TRP A 130 9.42 8.30 -8.48
N ASN A 131 10.57 8.98 -8.41
CA ASN A 131 11.39 9.30 -9.58
C ASN A 131 12.06 8.07 -10.20
N VAL A 132 12.49 7.11 -9.38
CA VAL A 132 13.14 5.88 -9.87
C VAL A 132 12.11 4.99 -10.56
N VAL A 133 10.94 4.78 -9.98
CA VAL A 133 9.90 3.94 -10.59
C VAL A 133 9.33 4.61 -11.84
N ASP A 134 9.11 5.92 -11.82
CA ASP A 134 8.67 6.73 -12.97
C ASP A 134 7.41 6.18 -13.65
N ARG A 135 6.35 5.96 -12.85
CA ARG A 135 5.03 5.52 -13.34
C ARG A 135 3.90 6.23 -12.60
N PRO A 136 2.88 6.74 -13.30
CA PRO A 136 1.82 7.57 -12.70
C PRO A 136 0.89 6.77 -11.79
N ASN A 137 0.83 5.45 -11.96
CA ASN A 137 0.01 4.54 -11.16
C ASN A 137 0.73 4.00 -9.92
N LEU A 138 1.91 4.53 -9.56
CA LEU A 138 2.59 4.21 -8.32
C LEU A 138 1.88 4.84 -7.11
N TYR A 139 1.91 4.14 -5.98
CA TYR A 139 1.74 4.71 -4.65
C TYR A 139 3.03 4.54 -3.85
N ILE A 140 3.44 5.62 -3.18
CA ILE A 140 4.42 5.51 -2.10
C ILE A 140 3.68 5.15 -0.82
N LYS A 141 4.05 4.04 -0.20
CA LYS A 141 3.44 3.56 1.03
C LYS A 141 4.21 4.10 2.23
N ILE A 142 3.51 4.85 3.08
CA ILE A 142 4.08 5.55 4.24
C ILE A 142 3.29 5.16 5.50
N PRO A 143 3.96 4.73 6.59
CA PRO A 143 3.26 4.35 7.82
C PRO A 143 2.68 5.56 8.56
N ALA A 144 1.48 5.42 9.13
CA ALA A 144 0.78 6.45 9.89
C ALA A 144 1.32 6.62 11.33
N THR A 145 2.63 6.75 11.48
CA THR A 145 3.26 7.16 12.75
C THR A 145 3.11 8.67 12.95
N ASP A 146 3.48 9.20 14.12
CA ASP A 146 3.48 10.65 14.35
C ASP A 146 4.40 11.41 13.38
N ALA A 147 5.55 10.83 13.03
CA ALA A 147 6.46 11.40 12.04
C ALA A 147 6.01 11.16 10.59
N GLY A 148 5.24 10.09 10.36
CA GLY A 148 4.69 9.75 9.05
C GLY A 148 3.56 10.67 8.62
N LEU A 149 2.73 11.17 9.54
CA LEU A 149 1.65 12.12 9.23
C LEU A 149 2.13 13.37 8.47
N PRO A 150 3.11 14.16 8.97
CA PRO A 150 3.62 15.30 8.21
C PRO A 150 4.37 14.87 6.94
N ALA A 151 4.96 13.67 6.89
CA ALA A 151 5.57 13.16 5.66
C ALA A 151 4.53 12.88 4.56
N ILE A 152 3.39 12.29 4.93
CA ILE A 152 2.25 12.06 4.02
C ILE A 152 1.77 13.37 3.42
N THR A 153 1.56 14.40 4.26
CA THR A 153 1.16 15.73 3.81
C THR A 153 2.16 16.32 2.81
N GLN A 154 3.46 16.28 3.12
CA GLN A 154 4.51 16.83 2.25
C GLN A 154 4.65 16.07 0.91
N VAL A 155 4.51 14.75 0.93
CA VAL A 155 4.59 13.91 -0.28
C VAL A 155 3.39 14.15 -1.19
N LEU A 156 2.17 14.23 -0.61
CA LEU A 156 0.97 14.63 -1.37
C LEU A 156 1.10 16.05 -1.92
N ALA A 157 1.64 16.99 -1.13
CA ALA A 157 1.90 18.36 -1.56
C ALA A 157 2.86 18.45 -2.77
N ALA A 158 3.77 17.49 -2.90
CA ALA A 158 4.66 17.36 -4.05
C ALA A 158 4.01 16.70 -5.29
N GLY A 159 2.70 16.43 -5.24
CA GLY A 159 1.95 15.79 -6.32
C GLY A 159 2.08 14.26 -6.37
N ILE A 160 2.62 13.63 -5.32
CA ILE A 160 2.88 12.20 -5.28
C ILE A 160 1.74 11.49 -4.56
N SER A 161 1.22 10.42 -5.16
CA SER A 161 0.14 9.63 -4.59
C SER A 161 0.63 8.68 -3.50
N VAL A 162 -0.15 8.53 -2.41
CA VAL A 162 0.29 7.85 -1.17
C VAL A 162 -0.64 6.71 -0.76
N ASN A 163 -0.07 5.56 -0.40
CA ASN A 163 -0.77 4.53 0.37
C ASN A 163 -0.42 4.67 1.85
N VAL A 164 -1.30 5.26 2.65
CA VAL A 164 -1.07 5.40 4.08
C VAL A 164 -1.28 4.04 4.76
N THR A 165 -0.28 3.53 5.47
CA THR A 165 -0.32 2.19 6.06
C THR A 165 -0.20 2.18 7.58
N LEU A 166 -0.32 0.99 8.19
CA LEU A 166 -0.26 0.76 9.63
C LEU A 166 -1.26 1.60 10.44
N ILE A 167 -2.50 1.70 9.96
CA ILE A 167 -3.60 2.38 10.67
C ILE A 167 -4.39 1.34 11.46
N PHE A 168 -4.47 1.51 12.79
CA PHE A 168 -5.12 0.55 13.69
C PHE A 168 -6.29 1.12 14.50
N SER A 169 -6.41 2.45 14.58
CA SER A 169 -7.43 3.12 15.38
C SER A 169 -8.16 4.19 14.58
N VAL A 170 -9.42 4.43 14.92
CA VAL A 170 -10.24 5.50 14.31
C VAL A 170 -9.59 6.87 14.54
N GLN A 171 -9.04 7.11 15.73
CA GLN A 171 -8.33 8.36 16.04
C GLN A 171 -7.16 8.59 15.07
N ARG A 172 -6.34 7.56 14.81
CA ARG A 172 -5.24 7.70 13.84
C ARG A 172 -5.78 7.89 12.43
N TYR A 173 -6.88 7.24 12.08
CA TYR A 173 -7.51 7.40 10.77
C TYR A 173 -8.01 8.83 10.53
N GLU A 174 -8.61 9.48 11.53
CA GLU A 174 -9.01 10.91 11.46
C GLU A 174 -7.80 11.84 11.26
N GLN A 175 -6.67 11.54 11.90
CA GLN A 175 -5.41 12.26 11.68
C GLN A 175 -4.87 12.05 10.26
N VAL A 176 -5.01 10.84 9.70
CA VAL A 176 -4.64 10.55 8.31
C VAL A 176 -5.54 11.31 7.33
N ILE A 177 -6.85 11.40 7.58
CA ILE A 177 -7.77 12.22 6.78
C ILE A 177 -7.31 13.68 6.79
N THR A 178 -6.96 14.22 7.96
CA THR A 178 -6.46 15.60 8.09
C THR A 178 -5.18 15.79 7.29
N ALA A 179 -4.19 14.89 7.45
CA ALA A 179 -2.93 14.95 6.71
C ALA A 179 -3.13 14.88 5.19
N TYR A 180 -4.10 14.11 4.72
CA TYR A 180 -4.48 14.03 3.31
C TYR A 180 -5.09 15.33 2.79
N LEU A 181 -6.07 15.90 3.50
CA LEU A 181 -6.72 17.15 3.12
C LEU A 181 -5.73 18.33 3.10
N ASP A 182 -4.86 18.42 4.11
CA ASP A 182 -3.80 19.43 4.17
C ASP A 182 -2.80 19.24 3.02
N GLY A 183 -2.46 17.99 2.68
CA GLY A 183 -1.58 17.66 1.57
C GLY A 183 -2.15 18.09 0.21
N LEU A 184 -3.44 17.83 -0.03
CA LEU A 184 -4.12 18.30 -1.24
C LEU A 184 -4.24 19.83 -1.30
N ALA A 185 -4.49 20.49 -0.17
CA ALA A 185 -4.52 21.95 -0.12
C ALA A 185 -3.16 22.55 -0.51
N ALA A 186 -2.08 22.02 0.05
CA ALA A 186 -0.71 22.44 -0.29
C ALA A 186 -0.35 22.10 -1.75
N ALA A 187 -0.76 20.93 -2.25
CA ALA A 187 -0.54 20.55 -3.65
C ALA A 187 -1.19 21.54 -4.61
N LYS A 188 -2.41 21.99 -4.29
CA LYS A 188 -3.14 23.00 -5.06
C LYS A 188 -2.42 24.34 -5.05
N GLU A 189 -1.92 24.77 -3.89
CA GLU A 189 -1.14 26.01 -3.76
C GLU A 189 0.17 25.96 -4.55
N ALA A 190 0.81 24.78 -4.62
CA ALA A 190 1.99 24.53 -5.43
C ALA A 190 1.70 24.36 -6.94
N GLY A 191 0.42 24.40 -7.36
CA GLY A 191 0.01 24.34 -8.76
C GLY A 191 -0.10 22.94 -9.36
N HIS A 192 -0.13 21.90 -8.52
CA HIS A 192 -0.38 20.53 -8.99
C HIS A 192 -1.86 20.32 -9.36
N ASP A 193 -2.11 19.49 -10.37
CA ASP A 193 -3.44 19.01 -10.68
C ASP A 193 -3.87 17.95 -9.66
N LEU A 194 -4.87 18.31 -8.84
CA LEU A 194 -5.38 17.43 -7.80
C LEU A 194 -6.04 16.17 -8.36
N ALA A 195 -6.54 16.19 -9.60
CA ALA A 195 -7.14 15.02 -10.21
C ALA A 195 -6.14 13.88 -10.42
N GLY A 196 -4.83 14.18 -10.47
CA GLY A 196 -3.76 13.18 -10.58
C GLY A 196 -3.27 12.64 -9.23
N ILE A 197 -3.69 13.23 -8.10
CA ILE A 197 -3.22 12.87 -6.76
C ILE A 197 -4.26 12.01 -6.08
N HIS A 198 -3.91 10.76 -5.81
CA HIS A 198 -4.78 9.81 -5.13
C HIS A 198 -4.14 9.31 -3.84
N SER A 199 -4.98 8.82 -2.93
CA SER A 199 -4.52 8.19 -1.69
C SER A 199 -5.45 7.09 -1.26
N VAL A 200 -4.89 6.08 -0.60
CA VAL A 200 -5.65 5.06 0.14
C VAL A 200 -5.18 5.02 1.58
N ALA A 201 -6.06 4.61 2.49
CA ALA A 201 -5.76 4.45 3.91
C ALA A 201 -5.92 2.98 4.30
N SER A 202 -4.80 2.26 4.34
CA SER A 202 -4.74 0.84 4.69
C SER A 202 -5.00 0.62 6.18
N PHE A 203 -6.27 0.45 6.52
CA PHE A 203 -6.76 0.20 7.88
C PHE A 203 -6.75 -1.30 8.21
N PHE A 204 -6.00 -1.69 9.24
CA PHE A 204 -5.80 -3.09 9.58
C PHE A 204 -6.97 -3.66 10.38
N VAL A 205 -7.43 -4.84 9.98
CA VAL A 205 -8.59 -5.53 10.58
C VAL A 205 -8.15 -6.68 11.49
N SER A 206 -7.48 -7.70 10.94
CA SER A 206 -7.20 -8.95 11.67
C SER A 206 -6.31 -8.79 12.90
N ARG A 207 -5.34 -7.87 12.86
CA ARG A 207 -4.42 -7.64 13.99
C ARG A 207 -5.16 -7.15 15.25
N VAL A 208 -6.27 -6.46 15.08
CA VAL A 208 -7.11 -5.97 16.18
C VAL A 208 -7.81 -7.14 16.87
N ASP A 209 -8.37 -8.07 16.10
CA ASP A 209 -8.97 -9.28 16.67
C ASP A 209 -7.92 -10.16 17.34
N THR A 210 -6.73 -10.35 16.76
CA THR A 210 -5.66 -11.14 17.40
C THR A 210 -5.32 -10.63 18.80
N GLU A 211 -5.15 -9.32 18.98
CA GLU A 211 -4.83 -8.73 20.28
C GLU A 211 -6.03 -8.79 21.26
N ILE A 212 -7.23 -8.46 20.79
CA ILE A 212 -8.41 -8.39 21.65
C ILE A 212 -8.90 -9.77 22.05
N ASP A 213 -8.88 -10.74 21.14
CA ASP A 213 -9.28 -12.11 21.42
C ASP A 213 -8.37 -12.73 22.49
N ALA A 214 -7.06 -12.51 22.43
CA ALA A 214 -6.13 -12.97 23.47
C ALA A 214 -6.47 -12.39 24.86
N ARG A 215 -6.87 -11.11 24.92
CA ARG A 215 -7.31 -10.48 26.18
C ARG A 215 -8.66 -11.02 26.65
N LEU A 216 -9.62 -11.22 25.74
CA LEU A 216 -10.93 -11.80 26.06
C LEU A 216 -10.78 -13.24 26.59
N GLU A 217 -9.86 -14.02 26.03
CA GLU A 217 -9.53 -15.36 26.50
C GLU A 217 -8.91 -15.34 27.89
N ALA A 218 -8.04 -14.37 28.18
CA ALA A 218 -7.49 -14.18 29.53
C ALA A 218 -8.55 -13.79 30.57
N ILE A 219 -9.62 -13.09 30.17
CA ILE A 219 -10.76 -12.78 31.05
C ILE A 219 -11.59 -14.05 31.33
N GLY A 220 -11.81 -14.90 30.32
CA GLY A 220 -12.34 -16.25 30.48
C GLY A 220 -13.84 -16.37 30.82
N SER A 221 -14.56 -15.27 31.04
CA SER A 221 -16.03 -15.28 31.19
C SER A 221 -16.73 -15.65 29.88
N ASP A 222 -17.90 -16.27 29.97
CA ASP A 222 -18.72 -16.62 28.79
C ASP A 222 -19.03 -15.40 27.92
N GLU A 223 -19.30 -14.24 28.53
CA GLU A 223 -19.54 -12.98 27.83
C GLU A 223 -18.31 -12.51 27.04
N ALA A 224 -17.11 -12.61 27.62
CA ALA A 224 -15.87 -12.25 26.95
C ALA A 224 -15.57 -13.20 25.77
N LEU A 225 -15.69 -14.50 25.97
CA LEU A 225 -15.44 -15.49 24.92
C LEU A 225 -16.43 -15.37 23.76
N ALA A 226 -17.66 -14.92 24.03
CA ALA A 226 -18.68 -14.62 23.03
C ALA A 226 -18.40 -13.34 22.21
N LEU A 227 -17.42 -12.52 22.60
CA LEU A 227 -17.03 -11.31 21.88
C LEU A 227 -15.86 -11.49 20.89
N ARG A 228 -15.25 -12.69 20.84
CA ARG A 228 -14.12 -12.95 19.95
C ARG A 228 -14.46 -12.75 18.47
N GLY A 229 -13.48 -12.26 17.70
CA GLY A 229 -13.60 -12.01 16.26
C GLY A 229 -14.58 -10.89 15.88
N LYS A 230 -14.99 -10.04 16.83
CA LYS A 230 -15.92 -8.93 16.57
C LYS A 230 -15.25 -7.57 16.51
N ALA A 231 -14.06 -7.42 17.11
CA ALA A 231 -13.48 -6.12 17.37
C ALA A 231 -12.88 -5.49 16.11
N GLY A 232 -12.20 -6.27 15.28
CA GLY A 232 -11.61 -5.80 14.02
C GLY A 232 -12.66 -5.24 13.07
N LEU A 233 -13.74 -5.99 12.85
CA LEU A 233 -14.85 -5.54 11.99
C LEU A 233 -15.59 -4.34 12.58
N ALA A 234 -15.83 -4.32 13.89
CA ALA A 234 -16.46 -3.17 14.55
C ALA A 234 -15.62 -1.90 14.41
N ASN A 235 -14.30 -2.00 14.63
CA ASN A 235 -13.34 -0.90 14.48
C ASN A 235 -13.31 -0.37 13.03
N ALA A 236 -13.24 -1.26 12.04
CA ALA A 236 -13.26 -0.87 10.62
C ALA A 236 -14.57 -0.18 10.22
N ARG A 237 -15.72 -0.61 10.76
CA ARG A 237 -17.01 0.06 10.53
C ARG A 237 -17.04 1.48 11.11
N LEU A 238 -16.43 1.69 12.28
CA LEU A 238 -16.31 3.03 12.88
C LEU A 238 -15.38 3.92 12.03
N ALA A 239 -14.28 3.37 11.51
CA ALA A 239 -13.44 4.11 10.56
C ALA A 239 -14.23 4.52 9.30
N TYR A 240 -15.07 3.63 8.76
CA TYR A 240 -15.92 3.98 7.62
C TYR A 240 -16.99 5.06 7.96
N VAL A 241 -17.45 5.14 9.20
CA VAL A 241 -18.30 6.26 9.64
C VAL A 241 -17.52 7.57 9.62
N ALA A 242 -16.30 7.60 10.15
CA ALA A 242 -15.43 8.77 10.13
C ALA A 242 -15.14 9.24 8.69
N TYR A 243 -14.88 8.30 7.77
CA TYR A 243 -14.73 8.59 6.34
C TYR A 243 -15.94 9.37 5.78
N LYS A 244 -17.16 8.86 5.97
CA LYS A 244 -18.40 9.50 5.47
C LYS A 244 -18.76 10.82 6.15
N GLN A 245 -18.15 11.12 7.30
CA GLN A 245 -18.35 12.41 7.97
C GLN A 245 -17.41 13.49 7.43
N ALA A 246 -16.23 13.08 6.94
CA ALA A 246 -15.23 13.99 6.41
C ALA A 246 -15.42 14.30 4.91
N PHE A 247 -15.97 13.37 4.12
CA PHE A 247 -16.18 13.45 2.67
C PHE A 247 -17.65 13.22 2.31
#